data_AF-A0AB35HJD1-F1
#
_entry.id   AF-A0AB35HJD1-F1
#
_cell.length_a   1.000
_cell.length_b   1.000
_cell.length_c   1.000
_cell.angle_alpha   90.00
_cell.angle_beta   90.00
_cell.angle_gamma   90.00
#
_symmetry.space_group_name_H-M   'P 1'
#
loop_
_entity.id
_entity.type
_entity.pdbx_description
1 polymer ?
#
loop_
_entity_poly.entity_id
_entity_poly.type
_entity_poly.pdbx_seq_one_letter_code
_entity_poly.pdbx_strand_id
1 'polypeptide(L)'
;MLTVHYFAAARAAAGVASEQVEAPATLGDLVAQLSEEHTGTTEAGMSLKEVLGRCSFLIDGAGNTAMDSPLAGVTRVDVLPPFAGG
;
A
#
# COMPACT_ATOMS: atom_id res chain seq x y z
N MET A 1 -8.35 -10.24 -7.90
CA MET A 1 -7.43 -9.15 -8.30
C MET A 1 -7.96 -7.87 -7.70
N LEU A 2 -7.10 -7.10 -7.02
CA LEU A 2 -7.42 -5.78 -6.51
C LEU A 2 -6.40 -4.77 -7.07
N THR A 3 -6.80 -3.51 -7.12
CA THR A 3 -5.92 -2.43 -7.59
C THR A 3 -5.33 -1.69 -6.40
N VAL A 4 -4.00 -1.66 -6.32
CA VAL A 4 -3.28 -0.86 -5.31
C VAL A 4 -2.90 0.47 -5.95
N HIS A 5 -3.26 1.58 -5.31
CA HIS A 5 -2.86 2.92 -5.71
C HIS A 5 -1.86 3.49 -4.73
N TYR A 6 -0.70 3.91 -5.22
CA TYR A 6 0.34 4.50 -4.39
C TYR A 6 0.37 6.01 -4.54
N PHE A 7 0.50 6.70 -3.41
CA PHE A 7 0.59 8.15 -3.35
C PHE A 7 1.93 8.60 -2.77
N ALA A 8 2.41 9.76 -3.21
CA ALA A 8 3.59 10.45 -2.70
C ALA A 8 4.81 9.50 -2.50
N ALA A 9 5.30 9.37 -1.27
CA ALA A 9 6.45 8.53 -0.93
C ALA A 9 6.24 7.04 -1.24
N ALA A 10 5.01 6.52 -1.13
CA ALA A 10 4.72 5.14 -1.48
C ALA A 10 4.88 4.90 -2.98
N ARG A 11 4.47 5.87 -3.81
CA ARG A 11 4.67 5.82 -5.27
C ARG A 11 6.14 5.89 -5.64
N ALA A 12 6.93 6.70 -4.93
CA ALA A 12 8.37 6.76 -5.13
C ALA A 12 9.06 5.44 -4.80
N ALA A 13 8.65 4.76 -3.72
CA ALA A 13 9.19 3.46 -3.33
C ALA A 13 8.74 2.32 -4.26
N ALA A 14 7.46 2.31 -4.67
CA ALA A 14 6.91 1.29 -5.58
C ALA A 14 7.33 1.51 -7.05
N GLY A 15 7.74 2.74 -7.42
CA GLY A 15 8.10 3.10 -8.80
C GLY A 15 6.91 3.23 -9.76
N VAL A 16 5.71 2.82 -9.33
CA VAL A 16 4.46 2.85 -10.12
C VAL A 16 3.37 3.62 -9.39
N ALA A 17 2.46 4.24 -10.14
CA ALA A 17 1.31 4.96 -9.57
C ALA A 17 0.23 4.00 -9.07
N SER A 18 0.05 2.87 -9.75
CA SER A 18 -0.90 1.83 -9.39
C SER A 18 -0.51 0.52 -10.05
N GLU A 19 -0.86 -0.58 -9.42
CA GLU A 19 -0.66 -1.93 -9.95
C GLU A 19 -1.84 -2.84 -9.58
N GLN A 20 -2.02 -3.91 -10.34
CA GLN A 20 -3.00 -4.94 -10.03
C GLN A 20 -2.28 -6.13 -9.40
N VAL A 21 -2.74 -6.51 -8.21
CA VAL A 21 -2.21 -7.65 -7.47
C VAL A 21 -3.32 -8.66 -7.22
N GLU A 22 -2.92 -9.90 -6.95
CA GLU A 22 -3.85 -10.89 -6.44
C GLU A 22 -4.38 -10.43 -5.07
N ALA A 23 -5.68 -10.59 -4.82
CA ALA A 23 -6.27 -10.09 -3.58
C ALA A 23 -5.95 -11.08 -2.46
N PRO A 24 -5.12 -10.71 -1.48
CA PRO A 24 -4.78 -11.61 -0.40
C PRO A 24 -5.90 -11.65 0.64
N ALA A 25 -5.72 -12.46 1.69
CA ALA A 25 -6.74 -12.61 2.73
C ALA A 25 -6.96 -11.31 3.51
N THR A 26 -5.88 -10.58 3.83
CA THR A 26 -5.90 -9.39 4.69
C THR A 26 -4.97 -8.29 4.19
N LEU A 27 -5.16 -7.09 4.71
CA LEU A 27 -4.30 -5.93 4.42
C LEU A 27 -2.84 -6.17 4.82
N GLY A 28 -2.58 -6.86 5.93
CA GLY A 28 -1.23 -7.20 6.38
C GLY A 28 -0.51 -8.13 5.42
N ASP A 29 -1.24 -9.09 4.85
CA ASP A 29 -0.71 -10.02 3.84
C ASP A 29 -0.40 -9.26 2.53
N LEU A 30 -1.27 -8.32 2.12
CA LEU A 30 -0.99 -7.41 1.00
C LEU A 30 0.30 -6.61 1.23
N VAL A 31 0.47 -6.02 2.40
CA VAL A 31 1.66 -5.23 2.73
C VAL A 31 2.92 -6.09 2.73
N ALA A 32 2.83 -7.32 3.23
CA ALA A 32 3.94 -8.28 3.21
C ALA A 32 4.32 -8.63 1.76
N GLN A 33 3.32 -9.03 0.95
CA GLN A 33 3.51 -9.35 -0.46
C GLN A 33 4.16 -8.19 -1.21
N LEU A 34 3.61 -6.97 -1.11
CA LEU A 34 4.17 -5.80 -1.78
C LEU A 34 5.60 -5.50 -1.32
N SER A 35 5.90 -5.71 -0.04
CA SER A 35 7.26 -5.51 0.50
C SER A 35 8.25 -6.56 0.00
N GLU A 36 7.80 -7.77 -0.36
CA GLU A 36 8.62 -8.83 -0.92
C GLU A 36 8.81 -8.67 -2.43
N GLU A 37 7.77 -8.27 -3.15
CA GLU A 37 7.82 -8.04 -4.60
C GLU A 37 8.61 -6.76 -4.94
N HIS A 38 8.47 -5.71 -4.13
CA HIS A 38 9.13 -4.42 -4.37
C HIS A 38 10.27 -4.19 -3.39
N THR A 39 11.49 -4.35 -3.90
CA THR A 39 12.74 -4.01 -3.17
C THR A 39 13.17 -2.55 -3.37
N GLY A 40 12.28 -1.71 -3.91
CA GLY A 40 12.52 -0.28 -4.13
C GLY A 40 12.64 0.53 -2.85
N THR A 41 13.36 1.65 -2.95
CA THR A 41 13.52 2.63 -1.86
C THR A 41 13.10 4.02 -2.33
N THR A 42 12.56 4.82 -1.42
CA THR A 42 12.31 6.24 -1.67
C THR A 42 13.61 7.02 -1.88
N GLU A 43 13.51 8.26 -2.35
CA GLU A 43 14.65 9.20 -2.44
C GLU A 43 15.34 9.42 -1.08
N ALA A 44 14.62 9.24 0.03
CA ALA A 44 15.18 9.31 1.38
C ALA A 44 15.84 8.00 1.85
N GLY A 45 15.93 6.98 1.00
CA GLY A 45 16.51 5.68 1.31
C GLY A 45 15.63 4.76 2.16
N MET A 46 14.35 5.11 2.38
CA MET A 46 13.40 4.24 3.10
C MET A 46 12.88 3.15 2.17
N SER A 47 12.89 1.91 2.65
CA SER A 47 12.30 0.76 1.94
C SER A 47 10.78 0.89 1.82
N LEU A 48 10.18 0.25 0.81
CA LEU A 48 8.72 0.22 0.69
C LEU A 48 8.05 -0.29 1.97
N LYS A 49 8.62 -1.31 2.62
CA LYS A 49 8.14 -1.84 3.90
C LYS A 49 8.06 -0.78 5.00
N GLU A 50 9.10 0.04 5.14
CA GLU A 50 9.13 1.12 6.14
C GLU A 50 8.13 2.23 5.81
N VAL A 51 7.97 2.54 4.52
CA VAL A 51 6.96 3.50 4.07
C VAL A 51 5.56 2.98 4.38
N LEU A 52 5.24 1.74 3.99
CA LEU A 52 3.96 1.08 4.23
C LEU A 52 3.61 1.00 5.72
N GLY A 53 4.60 0.73 6.58
CA GLY A 53 4.40 0.71 8.04
C GLY A 53 4.02 2.06 8.65
N ARG A 54 4.21 3.17 7.93
CA ARG A 54 3.80 4.52 8.34
C ARG A 54 2.60 5.04 7.55
N CYS A 55 2.17 4.35 6.49
CA CYS A 55 1.06 4.75 5.65
C CYS A 55 -0.29 4.41 6.29
N SER A 56 -1.29 5.20 5.94
CA SER A 56 -2.70 4.84 6.11
C SER A 56 -3.20 4.17 4.84
N PHE A 57 -4.17 3.28 4.99
CA PHE A 57 -4.77 2.55 3.87
C PHE A 57 -6.25 2.90 3.77
N LEU A 58 -6.74 3.02 2.54
CA LEU A 58 -8.17 3.08 2.24
C LEU A 58 -8.56 1.83 1.48
N ILE A 59 -9.58 1.12 1.94
CA ILE A 59 -10.16 -0.05 1.28
C ILE A 59 -11.47 0.39 0.62
N ASP A 60 -11.52 0.38 -0.71
CA ASP A 60 -12.66 0.91 -1.50
C ASP A 60 -13.12 2.32 -1.04
N GLY A 61 -12.16 3.15 -0.64
CA GLY A 61 -12.42 4.50 -0.12
C GLY A 61 -12.76 4.60 1.38
N ALA A 62 -12.90 3.46 2.08
CA ALA A 62 -13.05 3.43 3.53
C ALA A 62 -11.69 3.45 4.22
N GLY A 63 -11.43 4.48 5.03
CA GLY A 63 -10.18 4.60 5.78
C GLY A 63 -10.19 3.91 7.14
N ASN A 64 -9.07 4.05 7.86
CA ASN A 64 -8.89 3.53 9.22
C ASN A 64 -8.87 2.00 9.33
N THR A 65 -8.31 1.33 8.33
CA THR A 65 -8.27 -0.14 8.24
C THR A 65 -7.05 -0.72 8.94
N ALA A 66 -7.28 -1.62 9.89
CA ALA A 66 -6.23 -2.38 10.55
C ALA A 66 -5.58 -3.40 9.60
N MET A 67 -4.35 -3.85 9.89
CA MET A 67 -3.67 -4.87 9.08
C MET A 67 -4.45 -6.19 9.01
N ASP A 68 -5.25 -6.52 10.03
CA ASP A 68 -6.15 -7.69 10.04
C ASP A 68 -7.45 -7.48 9.25
N SER A 69 -7.64 -6.33 8.58
CA SER A 69 -8.85 -6.08 7.80
C SER A 69 -8.92 -7.05 6.62
N PRO A 70 -10.05 -7.77 6.44
CA PRO A 70 -10.21 -8.69 5.34
C PRO A 70 -10.30 -7.94 4.01
N LEU A 71 -9.61 -8.45 2.99
CA LEU A 71 -9.67 -7.91 1.62
C LEU A 71 -10.60 -8.73 0.70
N ALA A 72 -11.41 -9.62 1.28
CA ALA A 72 -12.37 -10.42 0.55
C ALA A 72 -13.43 -9.54 -0.15
N GLY A 73 -13.44 -9.55 -1.48
CA GLY A 73 -14.36 -8.74 -2.29
C GLY A 73 -13.93 -7.28 -2.47
N VAL A 74 -12.75 -6.91 -1.97
CA VAL A 74 -12.18 -5.57 -2.15
C VAL A 74 -11.67 -5.42 -3.57
N THR A 75 -11.96 -4.28 -4.18
CA THR A 75 -11.54 -3.99 -5.57
C THR A 75 -10.39 -3.00 -5.63
N ARG A 76 -10.26 -2.15 -4.60
CA ARG A 76 -9.29 -1.06 -4.57
C ARG A 76 -8.70 -0.85 -3.18
N VAL A 77 -7.39 -0.63 -3.13
CA VAL A 77 -6.66 -0.21 -1.94
C VAL A 77 -5.82 1.03 -2.26
N ASP A 78 -5.99 2.12 -1.52
CA ASP A 78 -5.17 3.32 -1.64
C ASP A 78 -4.16 3.40 -0.50
N VAL A 79 -2.89 3.63 -0.82
CA VAL A 79 -1.77 3.75 0.13
C VAL A 79 -1.40 5.22 0.30
N LEU A 80 -1.68 5.77 1.49
CA LEU A 80 -1.53 7.18 1.82
C LEU A 80 -0.43 7.41 2.87
N PRO A 81 0.76 7.90 2.48
CA PRO A 81 1.79 8.28 3.44
C PRO A 81 1.35 9.44 4.33
N PRO A 82 1.91 9.56 5.55
CA PRO A 82 1.49 10.57 6.53
C PRO A 82 1.76 12.01 6.09
N PHE A 83 2.70 12.22 5.16
CA PHE A 83 3.01 13.53 4.56
C PHE A 83 2.20 13.84 3.30
N ALA A 84 1.14 13.08 2.98
CA ALA A 84 0.30 13.32 1.80
C ALA A 84 -0.69 14.50 1.97
N GLY A 85 -0.62 15.25 3.06
CA GLY A 85 -1.34 16.51 3.25
C GLY A 85 -0.41 17.70 3.00
N GLY A 86 -0.49 18.27 1.80
CA GLY A 86 0.02 19.60 1.48
C GLY A 86 -1.10 20.63 1.53
#